data_AF-A0A957IRL8-F1
#
_entry.id   AF-A0A957IRL8-F1
#
_cell.length_a   1.000
_cell.length_b   1.000
_cell.length_c   1.000
_cell.angle_alpha   90.00
_cell.angle_beta   90.00
_cell.angle_gamma   90.00
#
_symmetry.space_group_name_H-M   'P 1'
#
loop_
_entity.id
_entity.type
_entity.pdbx_description
1 polymer ?
#
loop_
_entity_poly.entity_id
_entity_poly.type
_entity_poly.pdbx_seq_one_letter_code
_entity_poly.pdbx_strand_id
1 'polypeptide(L)' 'MRGDDGNDSMYGEAGDDRLYGHQGDDTLDSGDNNDQLDGSAGTLVRS' A
#
# COMPACT_ATOMS: atom_id res chain seq x y z
N MET A 1 2.03 -2.82 -7.20
CA MET A 1 2.36 -1.40 -7.17
C MET A 1 3.44 -1.13 -6.14
N ARG A 2 4.23 -0.06 -6.31
CA ARG A 2 5.32 0.31 -5.41
C ARG A 2 5.39 1.83 -5.37
N GLY A 3 5.40 2.39 -4.17
CA GLY A 3 5.61 3.80 -3.89
C GLY A 3 7.09 4.17 -3.99
N ASP A 4 7.37 5.46 -3.99
CA ASP A 4 8.71 6.00 -3.93
C ASP A 4 9.05 6.40 -2.48
N ASP A 5 10.22 7.00 -2.25
CA ASP A 5 10.48 7.61 -0.94
C ASP A 5 9.60 8.86 -0.79
N GLY A 6 8.80 8.92 0.26
CA GLY A 6 7.83 9.98 0.49
C GLY A 6 6.53 9.46 1.09
N ASN A 7 5.52 10.31 1.13
CA ASN A 7 4.19 9.93 1.61
C ASN A 7 3.33 9.58 0.41
N ASP A 8 3.11 8.29 0.16
CA ASP A 8 2.36 7.84 -1.00
C ASP A 8 0.90 7.52 -0.70
N SER A 9 0.08 7.52 -1.76
CA SER A 9 -1.30 7.03 -1.71
C SER A 9 -1.50 6.03 -2.84
N MET A 10 -1.60 4.75 -2.48
CA MET A 10 -1.74 3.64 -3.43
C MET A 10 -3.04 2.88 -3.20
N TYR A 11 -3.67 2.47 -4.29
CA TYR A 11 -4.95 1.76 -4.31
C TYR A 11 -4.83 0.51 -5.21
N GLY A 12 -5.10 -0.67 -4.66
CA GLY A 12 -5.02 -1.97 -5.35
C GLY A 12 -6.18 -2.22 -6.31
N GLU A 13 -7.37 -1.70 -5.98
CA GLU A 13 -8.64 -2.03 -6.65
C GLU A 13 -9.01 -3.52 -6.48
N ALA A 14 -9.81 -4.10 -7.38
CA ALA A 14 -10.24 -5.49 -7.26
C ALA A 14 -9.19 -6.44 -7.86
N GLY A 15 -8.70 -7.38 -7.06
CA GLY A 15 -7.74 -8.40 -7.49
C GLY A 15 -6.84 -8.81 -6.33
N ASP A 16 -5.92 -9.74 -6.57
CA ASP A 16 -4.88 -10.04 -5.59
C ASP A 16 -3.68 -9.11 -5.85
N ASP A 17 -3.58 -8.04 -5.07
CA ASP A 17 -2.59 -6.99 -5.26
C ASP A 17 -1.36 -7.13 -4.37
N ARG A 18 -0.27 -6.50 -4.84
CA ARG A 18 0.95 -6.34 -4.04
C ARG A 18 1.31 -4.87 -3.98
N LEU A 19 1.16 -4.23 -2.83
CA LEU A 19 1.52 -2.82 -2.63
C LEU A 19 2.72 -2.70 -1.69
N TYR A 20 3.65 -1.80 -2.01
CA TYR A 20 4.88 -1.56 -1.26
C TYR A 20 5.04 -0.06 -1.01
N GLY A 21 4.97 0.39 0.25
CA GLY A 21 4.92 1.81 0.63
C GLY A 21 6.24 2.55 0.48
N HIS A 22 7.38 1.90 0.73
CA HIS A 22 8.67 2.60 0.88
C HIS A 22 8.63 3.69 1.97
N GLN A 23 9.68 4.51 2.09
CA GLN A 23 9.93 5.26 3.31
C GLN A 23 9.04 6.49 3.41
N GLY A 24 8.13 6.53 4.38
CA GLY A 24 7.28 7.67 4.68
C GLY A 24 5.92 7.27 5.24
N ASP A 25 5.02 8.24 5.38
CA ASP A 25 3.67 8.00 5.88
C ASP A 25 2.73 7.67 4.70
N ASP A 26 2.71 6.40 4.31
CA ASP A 26 1.91 5.96 3.16
C ASP A 26 0.47 5.63 3.54
N THR A 27 -0.44 5.78 2.58
CA THR A 27 -1.77 5.18 2.62
C THR A 27 -1.85 4.09 1.56
N LEU A 28 -1.95 2.85 1.99
CA LEU A 28 -2.17 1.70 1.11
C LEU A 28 -3.59 1.20 1.29
N ASP A 29 -4.38 1.23 0.24
CA ASP A 29 -5.72 0.65 0.21
C ASP A 29 -5.70 -0.52 -0.76
N SER A 30 -5.80 -1.74 -0.24
CA SER A 30 -5.70 -2.93 -1.09
C SER A 30 -7.01 -3.32 -1.76
N GLY A 31 -8.13 -2.81 -1.27
CA GLY A 31 -9.45 -3.26 -1.69
C GLY A 31 -9.78 -4.68 -1.20
N ASP A 32 -10.88 -5.21 -1.71
CA ASP A 32 -11.30 -6.57 -1.42
C ASP A 32 -10.37 -7.58 -2.12
N ASN A 33 -10.03 -8.68 -1.43
CA ASN A 33 -9.31 -9.92 -1.84
C ASN A 33 -8.05 -10.17 -0.98
N ASN A 34 -7.20 -11.12 -1.40
CA ASN A 34 -6.04 -11.56 -0.61
C ASN A 34 -4.80 -10.78 -1.04
N ASP A 35 -4.66 -9.58 -0.50
CA ASP A 35 -3.57 -8.69 -0.86
C ASP A 35 -2.33 -8.86 0.02
N GLN A 36 -1.18 -8.53 -0.57
CA GLN A 36 0.08 -8.42 0.14
C GLN A 36 0.51 -6.97 0.21
N LEU A 37 0.51 -6.44 1.43
CA LEU A 37 0.92 -5.08 1.72
C LEU A 37 2.20 -5.08 2.53
N ASP A 38 3.20 -4.39 2.01
CA ASP A 38 4.44 -4.10 2.72
C ASP A 38 4.51 -2.58 2.94
N GLY A 39 3.96 -2.16 4.08
CA GLY A 39 4.06 -0.80 4.56
C GLY A 39 5.33 -0.65 5.39
N SER A 40 6.18 0.30 5.01
CA SER A 40 7.32 0.67 5.85
C SER A 40 6.83 1.33 7.14
N ALA A 41 7.76 1.66 8.04
CA ALA A 41 7.43 2.46 9.22
C ALA A 41 6.80 3.80 8.83
N GLY A 42 5.53 3.99 9.20
CA GLY A 42 4.72 5.17 8.82
C GLY A 42 3.47 4.83 8.01
N THR A 43 3.36 3.63 7.45
CA THR A 43 2.26 3.27 6.57
C THR A 43 0.93 2.99 7.31
N LEU A 44 -0.16 3.62 6.86
CA LEU A 44 -1.54 3.28 7.16
C LEU A 44 -2.09 2.32 6.10
N VAL A 45 -2.39 1.10 6.51
CA VAL A 45 -3.02 0.07 5.67
C VAL A 45 -4.53 0.09 5.83
N ARG A 46 -5.24 0.12 4.70
CA ARG A 46 -6.68 -0.11 4.56
C ARG A 46 -6.91 -1.30 3.65
N SER A 47 -7.92 -2.07 4.01
CA SER A 47 -8.47 -3.21 3.27
C SER A 47 -9.85 -2.82 2.77
#